data_AF-Q75UW3-F1
#
_entry.id   AF-Q75UW3-F1
#
_cell.length_a   1.000
_cell.length_b   1.000
_cell.length_c   1.000
_cell.angle_alpha   90.00
_cell.angle_beta   90.00
_cell.angle_gamma   90.00
#
_symmetry.space_group_name_H-M   'P 1'
#
loop_
_entity.id
_entity.type
_entity.pdbx_description
1 polymer ?
#
loop_
_entity_poly.entity_id
_entity_poly.type
_entity_poly.pdbx_seq_one_letter_code
_entity_poly.pdbx_strand_id
1 'polypeptide(L)'
;NISHETGGLRHIVEVNTANYSHYCAPAEPYGCPAGLSSYYGRGPIQLSWNYNYKAAGDALEIDLLNNPNLVQNEASVAWMTAIWYWMTRNGPGTMTPHAAMVGGHGFGETIRS
;
A
#
# COMPACT_ATOMS: atom_id res chain seq x y z
N ASN A 1 -6.57 11.90 -1.79
CA ASN A 1 -5.63 10.77 -1.68
C ASN A 1 -6.19 9.55 -2.39
N ILE A 2 -7.11 8.76 -1.83
CA ILE A 2 -7.62 7.54 -2.51
C ILE A 2 -8.13 7.78 -3.95
N SER A 3 -8.98 8.78 -4.17
CA SER A 3 -9.48 9.12 -5.51
C SER A 3 -8.36 9.54 -6.48
N HIS A 4 -7.27 10.11 -5.96
CA HIS A 4 -6.11 10.50 -6.78
C HIS A 4 -5.32 9.25 -7.19
N GLU A 5 -5.03 8.35 -6.25
CA GLU A 5 -4.26 7.11 -6.50
C GLU A 5 -4.93 6.14 -7.47
N THR A 6 -6.26 6.15 -7.54
CA THR A 6 -7.03 5.12 -8.27
C THR A 6 -7.78 5.65 -9.49
N GLY A 7 -7.63 6.94 -9.82
CA GLY A 7 -8.44 7.60 -10.85
C GLY A 7 -9.93 7.56 -10.53
N GLY A 8 -10.30 7.87 -9.27
CA GLY A 8 -11.68 7.83 -8.79
C GLY A 8 -12.21 6.42 -8.55
N LEU A 9 -11.40 5.53 -7.96
CA LEU A 9 -11.70 4.11 -7.73
C LEU A 9 -11.93 3.29 -9.01
N ARG A 10 -11.51 3.82 -10.17
CA ARG A 10 -11.62 3.12 -11.46
C ARG A 10 -10.63 1.96 -11.57
N HIS A 11 -9.45 2.10 -10.97
CA HIS A 11 -8.36 1.14 -11.09
C HIS A 11 -8.18 0.38 -9.77
N ILE A 12 -8.29 -0.95 -9.84
CA ILE A 12 -8.01 -1.87 -8.72
C ILE A 12 -6.51 -2.14 -8.61
N VAL A 13 -5.84 -2.24 -9.76
CA VAL A 13 -4.40 -2.56 -9.87
C VAL A 13 -3.69 -1.51 -10.71
N GLU A 14 -2.38 -1.40 -10.51
CA GLU A 14 -1.50 -0.58 -11.32
C GLU A 14 -1.64 -0.93 -12.80
N VAL A 15 -1.78 0.09 -13.65
CA VAL A 15 -2.07 -0.09 -15.08
C VAL A 15 -0.83 -0.51 -15.88
N ASN A 16 0.35 0.03 -15.57
CA ASN A 16 1.55 -0.25 -16.35
C ASN A 16 2.20 -1.57 -15.91
N THR A 17 1.81 -2.67 -16.55
CA THR A 17 2.32 -4.01 -16.23
C THR A 17 3.83 -4.17 -16.45
N ALA A 18 4.46 -3.32 -17.26
CA ALA A 18 5.91 -3.36 -17.47
C ALA A 18 6.70 -3.02 -16.19
N ASN A 19 6.09 -2.31 -15.24
CA ASN A 19 6.72 -1.95 -13.97
C ASN A 19 6.58 -3.03 -12.89
N TYR A 20 5.80 -4.09 -13.09
CA TYR A 20 5.42 -4.99 -11.98
C TYR A 20 6.61 -5.65 -11.29
N SER A 21 7.68 -5.94 -12.03
CA SER A 21 8.92 -6.53 -11.51
C SER A 21 9.78 -5.55 -10.69
N HIS A 22 9.48 -4.24 -10.70
CA HIS A 22 10.23 -3.23 -9.96
C HIS A 22 9.99 -3.31 -8.46
N TYR A 23 8.83 -3.83 -8.04
CA TYR A 23 8.35 -3.75 -6.65
C TYR A 23 8.80 -4.91 -5.76
N CYS A 24 9.83 -5.63 -6.17
CA CYS A 24 10.49 -6.59 -5.31
C CYS A 24 11.80 -5.97 -4.79
N ALA A 25 11.91 -5.81 -3.47
CA ALA A 25 13.19 -5.55 -2.80
C ALA A 25 13.79 -6.90 -2.36
N PRO A 26 14.68 -7.53 -3.18
CA PRO A 26 15.21 -8.85 -2.90
C PRO A 26 16.20 -8.87 -1.72
N ALA A 27 16.68 -7.70 -1.29
CA ALA A 27 17.58 -7.56 -0.15
C ALA A 27 16.85 -7.77 1.21
N GLU A 28 15.52 -7.71 1.23
CA GLU A 28 14.74 -8.06 2.41
C GLU A 28 14.95 -9.54 2.78
N PRO A 29 15.10 -9.89 4.07
CA PRO A 29 15.41 -11.26 4.48
C PRO A 29 14.31 -12.28 4.14
N TYR A 30 13.07 -11.81 3.96
CA TYR A 30 11.93 -12.61 3.54
C TYR A 30 11.73 -12.64 2.01
N GLY A 31 12.50 -11.85 1.25
CA GLY A 31 12.45 -11.80 -0.19
C GLY A 31 11.07 -11.51 -0.77
N CYS A 32 10.74 -12.20 -1.85
CA CYS A 32 9.54 -11.99 -2.67
C CYS A 32 8.84 -13.34 -2.95
N PRO A 33 8.29 -14.01 -1.92
CA PRO A 33 7.82 -15.39 -2.02
C PRO A 33 6.62 -15.56 -2.96
N ALA A 34 5.81 -14.53 -3.16
CA ALA A 34 4.72 -14.56 -4.13
C ALA A 34 5.21 -14.37 -5.59
N GLY A 35 6.50 -14.11 -5.80
CA GLY A 35 7.12 -13.85 -7.09
C GLY A 35 7.66 -12.42 -7.24
N LEU A 36 8.67 -12.25 -8.11
CA LEU A 36 9.34 -10.96 -8.34
C LEU A 36 8.41 -9.87 -8.88
N SER A 37 7.35 -10.26 -9.61
CA SER A 37 6.38 -9.35 -10.23
C SER A 37 5.03 -9.31 -9.51
N SER A 38 5.00 -9.63 -8.21
CA SER A 38 3.76 -9.84 -7.47
C SER A 38 3.39 -8.71 -6.50
N TYR A 39 4.21 -7.67 -6.36
CA TYR A 39 4.04 -6.60 -5.36
C TYR A 39 3.77 -5.22 -5.97
N TYR A 40 3.23 -5.19 -7.20
CA TYR A 40 2.71 -3.98 -7.86
C TYR A 40 1.53 -3.37 -7.13
N GLY A 41 1.18 -2.14 -7.50
CA GLY A 41 0.12 -1.36 -6.85
C GLY A 41 -1.24 -2.04 -6.86
N ARG A 42 -1.87 -2.20 -5.68
CA ARG A 42 -3.25 -2.69 -5.54
C ARG A 42 -4.08 -1.90 -4.54
N GLY A 43 -5.39 -1.87 -4.77
CA GLY A 43 -6.37 -1.33 -3.85
C GLY A 43 -6.38 0.21 -3.77
N PRO A 44 -7.13 0.77 -2.80
CA PRO A 44 -7.43 2.20 -2.71
C PRO A 44 -6.22 3.10 -2.49
N ILE A 45 -5.13 2.57 -1.91
CA ILE A 45 -3.87 3.29 -1.69
C ILE A 45 -2.75 2.83 -2.64
N GLN A 46 -3.07 1.97 -3.63
CA GLN A 46 -2.09 1.36 -4.53
C GLN A 46 -0.87 0.79 -3.78
N LEU A 47 -1.15 -0.05 -2.77
CA LEU A 47 -0.13 -0.69 -1.94
C LEU A 47 0.90 -1.39 -2.85
N SER A 48 2.16 -1.03 -2.71
CA SER A 48 3.27 -1.48 -3.56
C SER A 48 4.48 -1.84 -2.70
N TRP A 49 5.37 -2.68 -3.23
CA TRP A 49 6.58 -3.22 -2.59
C TRP A 49 6.36 -4.34 -1.57
N ASN A 50 7.14 -5.42 -1.69
CA ASN A 50 7.11 -6.59 -0.80
C ASN A 50 7.19 -6.23 0.70
N TYR A 51 8.01 -5.25 1.08
CA TYR A 51 8.13 -4.82 2.48
C TYR A 51 6.85 -4.13 3.01
N ASN A 52 6.10 -3.41 2.17
CA ASN A 52 4.82 -2.83 2.58
C ASN A 52 3.73 -3.89 2.66
N TYR A 53 3.71 -4.85 1.73
CA TYR A 53 2.83 -6.02 1.83
C TYR A 53 3.10 -6.81 3.11
N LYS A 54 4.36 -7.02 3.48
CA LYS A 54 4.74 -7.64 4.75
C LYS A 54 4.27 -6.82 5.96
N ALA A 55 4.59 -5.53 6.01
CA ALA A 55 4.24 -4.68 7.14
C ALA A 55 2.72 -4.49 7.32
N ALA A 56 1.97 -4.37 6.23
CA ALA A 56 0.51 -4.33 6.26
C ALA A 56 -0.06 -5.67 6.71
N GLY A 57 0.47 -6.77 6.18
CA GLY A 57 0.03 -8.11 6.54
C GLY A 57 0.23 -8.43 8.02
N ASP A 58 1.38 -8.05 8.58
CA ASP A 58 1.67 -8.22 10.00
C ASP A 58 0.71 -7.42 10.89
N ALA A 59 0.44 -6.16 10.53
CA ALA A 59 -0.43 -5.29 11.32
C ALA A 59 -1.91 -5.69 11.26
N LEU A 60 -2.33 -6.31 10.16
CA LEU A 60 -3.71 -6.73 9.93
C LEU A 60 -3.94 -8.22 10.25
N GLU A 61 -2.88 -8.96 10.58
CA GLU A 61 -2.88 -10.41 10.77
C GLU A 61 -3.39 -11.18 9.53
N ILE A 62 -3.01 -10.70 8.34
CA ILE A 62 -3.35 -11.30 7.05
C ILE A 62 -2.05 -11.53 6.28
N ASP A 63 -1.78 -12.74 5.79
CA ASP A 63 -0.53 -13.04 5.07
C ASP A 63 -0.51 -12.46 3.63
N LEU A 64 -0.33 -11.14 3.56
CA LEU A 64 -0.27 -10.37 2.31
C LEU A 64 1.08 -10.50 1.59
N LEU A 65 2.15 -10.93 2.28
CA LEU A 65 3.43 -11.18 1.63
C LEU A 65 3.35 -12.40 0.70
N ASN A 66 2.74 -13.49 1.16
CA ASN A 66 2.54 -14.68 0.32
C ASN A 66 1.27 -14.60 -0.55
N ASN A 67 0.27 -13.82 -0.14
CA ASN A 67 -1.01 -13.71 -0.84
C ASN A 67 -1.35 -12.24 -1.23
N PRO A 68 -0.50 -11.55 -2.01
CA PRO A 68 -0.70 -10.14 -2.34
C PRO A 68 -1.98 -9.88 -3.15
N ASN A 69 -2.49 -10.90 -3.86
CA ASN A 69 -3.72 -10.80 -4.63
C ASN A 69 -4.98 -10.61 -3.76
N LEU A 70 -4.92 -10.87 -2.45
CA LEU A 70 -6.04 -10.56 -1.55
C LEU A 70 -6.41 -9.07 -1.61
N VAL A 71 -5.43 -8.18 -1.80
CA VAL A 71 -5.65 -6.72 -1.87
C VAL A 71 -6.46 -6.30 -3.11
N GLN A 72 -6.44 -7.08 -4.19
CA GLN A 72 -7.25 -6.81 -5.39
C GLN A 72 -8.55 -7.61 -5.45
N ASN A 73 -8.62 -8.74 -4.75
CA ASN A 73 -9.76 -9.67 -4.82
C ASN A 73 -10.76 -9.44 -3.68
N GLU A 74 -10.30 -9.01 -2.51
CA GLU A 74 -11.13 -8.86 -1.30
C GLU A 74 -11.25 -7.38 -0.91
N ALA A 75 -12.47 -6.83 -1.08
CA ALA A 75 -12.71 -5.41 -0.83
C ALA A 75 -12.39 -4.99 0.62
N SER A 76 -12.71 -5.83 1.60
CA SER A 76 -12.39 -5.57 3.01
C SER A 76 -10.89 -5.44 3.23
N VAL A 77 -10.10 -6.38 2.69
CA VAL A 77 -8.63 -6.36 2.76
C VAL A 77 -8.08 -5.12 2.06
N ALA A 78 -8.60 -4.77 0.89
CA ALA A 78 -8.20 -3.58 0.15
C ALA A 78 -8.42 -2.28 0.96
N TRP A 79 -9.54 -2.15 1.65
CA TRP A 79 -9.80 -0.99 2.50
C TRP A 79 -8.98 -1.01 3.80
N MET A 80 -8.76 -2.19 4.40
CA MET A 80 -7.92 -2.33 5.59
C MET A 80 -6.48 -1.89 5.31
N THR A 81 -5.91 -2.21 4.15
CA THR A 81 -4.55 -1.75 3.79
C THR A 81 -4.48 -0.24 3.59
N ALA A 82 -5.51 0.38 3.00
CA ALA A 82 -5.59 1.83 2.86
C ALA A 82 -5.69 2.55 4.21
N ILE A 83 -6.52 2.04 5.12
CA ILE A 83 -6.64 2.56 6.48
C ILE A 83 -5.35 2.34 7.26
N TRP A 84 -4.73 1.17 7.17
CA TRP A 84 -3.43 0.88 7.78
C TRP A 84 -2.39 1.92 7.37
N TYR A 85 -2.30 2.23 6.07
CA TYR A 85 -1.37 3.25 5.58
C TYR A 85 -1.66 4.61 6.23
N TRP A 86 -2.91 5.05 6.15
CA TRP A 86 -3.37 6.33 6.70
C TRP A 86 -3.07 6.50 8.20
N MET A 87 -3.20 5.42 8.96
CA MET A 87 -3.08 5.43 10.41
C MET A 87 -1.64 5.27 10.90
N THR A 88 -0.76 4.60 10.13
CA THR A 88 0.53 4.11 10.66
C THR A 88 1.75 4.50 9.85
N ARG A 89 1.59 4.97 8.61
CA ARG A 89 2.71 5.23 7.70
C ARG A 89 2.94 6.72 7.52
N ASN A 90 4.21 7.11 7.56
CA ASN A 90 4.65 8.47 7.27
C ASN A 90 5.06 8.63 5.79
N GLY A 91 5.24 7.53 5.06
CA GLY A 91 5.86 7.48 3.72
C GLY A 91 7.10 8.36 3.62
N PRO A 92 7.21 9.26 2.61
CA PRO A 92 8.31 10.21 2.50
C PRO A 92 8.20 11.45 3.41
N GLY A 93 7.09 11.58 4.15
CA GLY A 93 6.82 12.66 5.09
C GLY A 93 7.37 12.39 6.50
N THR A 94 6.89 13.18 7.46
CA THR A 94 7.38 13.16 8.86
C THR A 94 6.32 12.73 9.87
N MET A 95 5.07 12.56 9.45
CA MET A 95 3.95 12.17 10.31
C MET A 95 2.93 11.36 9.51
N THR A 96 2.02 10.67 10.19
CA THR A 96 0.95 9.94 9.52
C THR A 96 -0.11 10.90 8.97
N PRO A 97 -0.80 10.54 7.87
CA PRO A 97 -1.94 11.32 7.39
C PRO A 97 -3.03 11.51 8.46
N HIS A 98 -3.25 10.50 9.31
CA HIS A 98 -4.15 10.62 10.45
C HIS A 98 -3.71 11.74 11.40
N ALA A 99 -2.46 11.71 11.87
CA ALA A 99 -1.90 12.71 12.77
C ALA A 99 -1.95 14.12 12.16
N ALA A 100 -1.66 14.24 10.87
CA ALA A 100 -1.74 15.50 10.14
C ALA A 100 -3.15 16.12 10.22
N MET A 101 -4.19 15.31 10.02
CA MET A 101 -5.57 15.79 10.02
C MET A 101 -6.10 16.06 11.43
N VAL A 102 -5.88 15.16 12.38
CA VAL A 102 -6.41 15.33 13.76
C VAL A 102 -5.63 16.36 14.56
N GLY A 103 -4.34 16.56 14.26
CA GLY A 103 -3.48 17.56 14.88
C GLY A 103 -3.55 18.94 14.23
N GLY A 104 -4.30 19.11 13.14
CA GLY A 104 -4.42 20.40 12.45
C GLY A 104 -3.16 20.84 11.70
N HIS A 105 -2.27 19.91 11.33
CA HIS A 105 -1.06 20.20 10.52
C HIS A 105 -1.37 20.41 9.03
N GLY A 106 -2.61 20.15 8.62
CA GLY A 106 -3.15 20.48 7.31
C GLY A 106 -3.07 19.34 6.30
N PHE A 107 -3.95 19.41 5.29
CA PHE A 107 -4.06 18.37 4.26
C PHE A 107 -2.77 18.16 3.46
N GLY A 108 -1.92 19.18 3.35
CA GLY A 108 -0.64 19.11 2.65
C GLY A 108 0.32 18.03 3.18
N GLU A 109 0.31 17.77 4.49
CA GLU A 109 1.14 16.69 5.05
C GLU A 109 0.65 15.32 4.62
N THR A 110 -0.66 15.15 4.39
CA THR A 110 -1.21 13.89 3.88
C THR A 110 -0.80 13.58 2.43
N ILE A 111 -0.39 14.61 1.66
CA ILE A 111 0.14 14.48 0.29
C ILE A 111 1.63 14.13 0.32
N ARG A 112 2.36 14.60 1.33
CA ARG A 112 3.76 14.25 1.57
C ARG A 112 3.95 12.86 2.17
N SER A 113 2.87 12.29 2.71
CA SER A 113 2.87 11.01 3.40
C SER A 113 2.92 9.82 2.46
#